data_AF-A0A854GQF1-F1
#
_entry.id   AF-A0A854GQF1-F1
#
_cell.length_a   1.000
_cell.length_b   1.000
_cell.length_c   1.000
_cell.angle_alpha   90.00
_cell.angle_beta   90.00
_cell.angle_gamma   90.00
#
_symmetry.space_group_name_H-M   'P 1'
#
loop_
_entity.id
_entity.type
_entity.pdbx_description
1 polymer ?
#
loop_
_entity_poly.entity_id
_entity_poly.type
_entity_poly.pdbx_seq_one_letter_code
_entity_poly.pdbx_strand_id
1 'polypeptide(L)'
;MAYDQVMIDEDGEEYPFSSSIDEDGYLYRVSVVFDDRDGEWIILNLGSHIEFDDDGSWLDFNIAPEDMFPSKDKLQDVEILEFMHHCSCNMENAKTYTKDEMMVLYQKYKQITGNHS
;
A
#
# COMPACT_ATOMS: atom_id res chain seq x y z
N MET A 1 1.04 1.42 15.39
CA MET A 1 -0.33 1.81 15.02
C MET A 1 -1.31 0.88 15.70
N ALA A 2 -2.58 1.25 15.86
CA ALA A 2 -3.61 0.33 16.35
C ALA A 2 -4.59 0.06 15.20
N TYR A 3 -4.66 -1.19 14.76
CA TYR A 3 -5.67 -1.64 13.80
C TYR A 3 -7.03 -1.70 14.51
N ASP A 4 -8.08 -1.24 13.83
CA ASP A 4 -9.43 -1.16 14.37
C ASP A 4 -10.44 -2.02 13.59
N GLN A 5 -10.00 -2.61 12.47
CA GLN A 5 -10.81 -3.42 11.57
C GLN A 5 -10.05 -4.70 11.16
N VAL A 6 -10.78 -5.70 10.66
CA VAL A 6 -10.23 -6.97 10.18
C VAL A 6 -10.97 -7.38 8.91
N MET A 7 -10.23 -7.63 7.83
CA MET A 7 -10.76 -8.32 6.64
C MET A 7 -10.49 -9.82 6.76
N ILE A 8 -11.35 -10.65 6.18
CA ILE A 8 -11.17 -12.09 6.14
C ILE A 8 -11.30 -12.54 4.68
N ASP A 9 -10.32 -13.27 4.18
CA ASP A 9 -10.36 -13.78 2.80
C ASP A 9 -11.18 -15.09 2.66
N GLU A 10 -11.16 -15.67 1.46
CA GLU A 10 -11.89 -16.90 1.16
C GLU A 10 -11.33 -18.14 1.89
N ASP A 11 -10.04 -18.13 2.25
CA ASP A 11 -9.35 -19.20 2.97
C ASP A 11 -9.48 -19.06 4.50
N GLY A 12 -10.04 -17.94 4.98
CA GLY A 12 -10.22 -17.62 6.39
C GLY A 12 -9.02 -16.95 7.01
N GLU A 13 -8.08 -16.44 6.20
CA GLU A 13 -6.95 -15.64 6.67
C GLU A 13 -7.45 -14.26 7.12
N GLU A 14 -6.97 -13.80 8.27
CA GLU A 14 -7.35 -12.53 8.85
C GLU A 14 -6.30 -11.46 8.56
N TYR A 15 -6.77 -10.31 8.07
CA TYR A 15 -5.95 -9.14 7.76
C TYR A 15 -6.39 -7.96 8.64
N PRO A 16 -5.75 -7.76 9.81
CA PRO A 16 -5.97 -6.56 10.61
C PRO A 16 -5.59 -5.30 9.82
N PHE A 17 -6.44 -4.28 9.85
CA PHE A 17 -6.17 -3.06 9.13
C PHE A 17 -6.77 -1.82 9.81
N SER A 18 -6.37 -0.66 9.30
CA SER A 18 -6.97 0.63 9.61
C SER A 18 -7.17 1.44 8.33
N SER A 19 -8.11 2.38 8.36
CA SER A 19 -8.43 3.23 7.22
C SER A 19 -8.50 4.71 7.62
N SER A 20 -7.99 5.60 6.78
CA SER A 20 -8.22 7.05 6.83
C SER A 20 -8.81 7.48 5.51
N ILE A 21 -9.95 8.18 5.53
CA ILE A 21 -10.65 8.63 4.33
C ILE A 21 -10.94 10.13 4.50
N ASP A 22 -10.51 10.93 3.53
CA ASP A 22 -10.67 12.38 3.51
C ASP A 22 -10.95 12.89 2.08
N GLU A 23 -10.80 14.19 1.87
CA GLU A 23 -11.05 14.83 0.55
C GLU A 23 -9.99 14.48 -0.50
N ASP A 24 -8.80 14.06 -0.08
CA ASP A 24 -7.69 13.68 -0.96
C ASP A 24 -7.74 12.19 -1.35
N GLY A 25 -8.57 11.40 -0.67
CA GLY A 25 -8.87 10.01 -1.03
C GLY A 25 -8.95 9.09 0.18
N TYR A 26 -8.51 7.84 -0.01
CA TYR A 26 -8.41 6.83 1.03
C TYR A 26 -6.97 6.37 1.24
N LEU A 27 -6.69 5.99 2.47
CA LEU A 27 -5.48 5.32 2.90
C LEU A 27 -5.89 4.09 3.72
N TYR A 28 -5.54 2.91 3.23
CA TYR A 28 -5.60 1.67 4.00
C TYR A 28 -4.20 1.25 4.43
N ARG A 29 -4.10 0.79 5.68
CA ARG A 29 -2.89 0.22 6.28
C ARG A 29 -3.23 -1.18 6.76
N VAL A 30 -2.78 -2.19 6.02
CA VAL A 30 -3.11 -3.60 6.28
C VAL A 30 -1.87 -4.28 6.84
N SER A 31 -2.00 -4.95 7.98
CA SER A 31 -0.95 -5.80 8.53
C SER A 31 -0.81 -7.05 7.67
N VAL A 32 0.38 -7.35 7.18
CA VAL A 32 0.61 -8.51 6.32
C VAL A 32 1.92 -9.22 6.68
N VAL A 33 1.96 -10.52 6.36
CA VAL A 33 3.20 -11.28 6.25
C VAL A 33 3.38 -11.60 4.77
N PHE A 34 4.47 -11.10 4.18
CA PHE A 34 4.73 -11.25 2.75
C PHE A 34 6.15 -11.77 2.53
N ASP A 35 6.28 -12.92 1.86
CA ASP A 35 7.57 -13.61 1.65
C ASP A 35 8.36 -13.80 2.96
N ASP A 36 7.68 -14.33 3.99
CA ASP A 36 8.19 -14.54 5.35
C ASP A 36 8.64 -13.26 6.10
N ARG A 37 8.21 -12.08 5.63
CA ARG A 37 8.53 -10.80 6.26
C ARG A 37 7.26 -10.10 6.73
N ASP A 38 7.28 -9.67 7.99
CA ASP A 38 6.25 -8.79 8.54
C ASP A 38 6.35 -7.40 7.90
N GLY A 39 5.19 -6.82 7.58
CA GLY A 39 5.12 -5.47 7.07
C GLY A 39 3.71 -4.88 7.09
N GLU A 40 3.64 -3.62 6.66
CA GLU A 40 2.39 -2.90 6.48
C GLU A 40 2.16 -2.64 4.99
N TRP A 41 1.07 -3.19 4.46
CA TRP A 41 0.63 -2.92 3.10
C TRP A 41 -0.18 -1.61 3.08
N ILE A 42 0.40 -0.61 2.44
CA ILE A 42 -0.17 0.72 2.23
C ILE A 42 -0.91 0.75 0.89
N ILE A 43 -2.19 1.11 0.92
CA ILE A 43 -3.03 1.23 -0.28
C ILE A 43 -3.63 2.63 -0.32
N LEU A 44 -3.30 3.37 -1.38
CA LEU A 44 -3.75 4.72 -1.68
C LEU A 44 -4.44 4.71 -3.05
N ASN A 45 -5.29 5.70 -3.37
CA ASN A 45 -5.96 5.78 -4.68
C ASN A 45 -4.99 5.63 -5.87
N LEU A 46 -3.81 6.27 -5.75
CA LEU A 46 -2.84 6.40 -6.84
C LEU A 46 -1.69 5.40 -6.77
N GLY A 47 -1.71 4.44 -5.85
CA GLY A 47 -0.61 3.48 -5.75
C GLY A 47 -0.65 2.65 -4.49
N SER A 48 0.26 1.68 -4.43
CA SER A 48 0.36 0.79 -3.30
C SER A 48 1.77 0.24 -3.12
N HIS A 49 2.16 0.02 -1.87
CA HIS A 49 3.42 -0.60 -1.51
C HIS A 49 3.32 -1.35 -0.18
N ILE A 50 4.26 -2.26 0.08
CA ILE A 50 4.51 -2.81 1.42
C ILE A 50 5.74 -2.13 2.00
N GLU A 51 5.65 -1.60 3.22
CA GLU A 51 6.82 -1.24 4.03
C GLU A 51 7.14 -2.41 4.97
N PHE A 52 8.36 -2.95 4.89
CA PHE A 52 8.78 -4.08 5.71
C PHE A 52 9.37 -3.62 7.06
N ASP A 53 8.99 -4.30 8.14
CA ASP A 53 9.36 -3.91 9.51
C ASP A 53 10.83 -4.20 9.85
N ASP A 54 11.44 -5.17 9.18
CA ASP A 54 12.79 -5.68 9.47
C ASP A 54 13.90 -4.71 9.05
N ASP A 55 13.79 -4.09 7.88
CA ASP A 55 14.81 -3.20 7.30
C ASP A 55 14.26 -1.85 6.78
N GLY A 56 12.93 -1.66 6.78
CA GLY A 56 12.28 -0.46 6.26
C GLY A 56 12.36 -0.32 4.74
N SER A 57 12.63 -1.41 4.01
CA SER A 57 12.52 -1.45 2.55
C SER A 57 11.06 -1.42 2.12
N TRP A 58 10.84 -0.93 0.91
CA TRP A 58 9.51 -0.75 0.32
C TRP A 58 9.39 -1.62 -0.92
N LEU A 59 8.40 -2.51 -0.96
CA LEU A 59 8.00 -3.19 -2.18
C LEU A 59 6.88 -2.39 -2.85
N ASP A 60 7.19 -1.73 -3.96
CA ASP A 60 6.25 -0.96 -4.78
C ASP A 60 5.71 -1.84 -5.91
N PHE A 61 4.38 -1.99 -6.01
CA PHE A 61 3.76 -2.82 -7.03
C PHE A 61 3.64 -2.13 -8.39
N ASN A 62 3.82 -0.81 -8.47
CA ASN A 62 3.58 0.01 -9.67
C ASN A 62 2.15 -0.14 -10.22
N ILE A 63 1.16 -0.37 -9.36
CA ILE A 63 -0.26 -0.48 -9.72
C ILE A 63 -1.06 0.43 -8.80
N ALA A 64 -1.98 1.20 -9.37
CA ALA A 64 -2.91 2.01 -8.62
C ALA A 64 -4.27 1.30 -8.50
N PRO A 65 -4.92 1.32 -7.32
CA PRO A 65 -6.31 0.90 -7.18
C PRO A 65 -7.27 1.60 -8.14
N GLU A 66 -7.03 2.87 -8.49
CA GLU A 66 -7.84 3.63 -9.46
C GLU A 66 -7.87 2.97 -10.85
N ASP A 67 -6.83 2.22 -11.24
CA ASP A 67 -6.78 1.51 -12.52
C ASP A 67 -7.75 0.30 -12.55
N MET A 68 -8.06 -0.27 -11.38
CA MET A 68 -8.98 -1.41 -11.23
C MET A 68 -10.39 -0.98 -10.83
N PHE A 69 -10.49 0.03 -9.96
CA PHE A 69 -11.71 0.50 -9.34
C PHE A 69 -11.85 2.03 -9.54
N PRO A 70 -12.15 2.48 -10.76
CA PRO A 70 -12.12 3.90 -11.08
C PRO A 70 -13.19 4.70 -10.33
N SER A 71 -12.83 5.91 -9.91
CA SER A 71 -13.70 6.92 -9.30
C SER A 71 -14.38 6.47 -8.02
N LYS A 72 -13.68 5.68 -7.20
CA LYS A 72 -14.15 5.27 -5.89
C LYS A 72 -13.64 6.17 -4.79
N ASP A 73 -14.56 6.70 -3.99
CA ASP A 73 -14.25 7.44 -2.76
C ASP A 73 -13.69 6.52 -1.66
N LYS A 74 -14.02 5.21 -1.72
CA LYS A 74 -13.48 4.15 -0.87
C LYS A 74 -13.65 2.77 -1.50
N LEU A 75 -12.77 1.85 -1.17
CA LEU A 75 -12.89 0.42 -1.49
C LEU A 75 -13.72 -0.31 -0.42
N GLN A 76 -14.42 -1.36 -0.84
CA GLN A 76 -14.98 -2.37 0.07
C GLN A 76 -13.92 -3.43 0.41
N ASP A 77 -14.07 -4.17 1.51
CA ASP A 77 -13.13 -5.22 1.93
C ASP A 77 -12.80 -6.21 0.81
N VAL A 78 -13.82 -6.67 0.07
CA VAL A 78 -13.64 -7.58 -1.07
C VAL A 78 -12.77 -6.97 -2.19
N GLU A 79 -12.83 -5.66 -2.37
CA GLU A 79 -12.07 -4.93 -3.41
C GLU A 79 -10.64 -4.68 -2.95
N ILE A 80 -10.42 -4.48 -1.64
CA ILE A 80 -9.09 -4.41 -1.05
C ILE A 80 -8.38 -5.77 -1.21
N LEU A 81 -9.08 -6.87 -0.88
CA LEU A 81 -8.54 -8.22 -1.03
C LEU A 81 -8.28 -8.57 -2.51
N GLU A 82 -9.21 -8.24 -3.41
CA GLU A 82 -9.03 -8.42 -4.86
C GLU A 82 -7.82 -7.62 -5.38
N PHE A 83 -7.65 -6.37 -4.92
CA PHE A 83 -6.49 -5.55 -5.25
C PHE A 83 -5.17 -6.18 -4.78
N MET A 84 -5.10 -6.60 -3.52
CA MET A 84 -3.91 -7.25 -2.93
C MET A 84 -3.55 -8.54 -3.68
N HIS A 85 -4.56 -9.34 -4.04
CA HIS A 85 -4.36 -10.52 -4.87
C HIS A 85 -3.79 -10.16 -6.25
N HIS A 86 -4.37 -9.15 -6.93
CA HIS A 86 -3.88 -8.69 -8.23
C HIS A 86 -2.43 -8.21 -8.19
N CYS A 87 -2.06 -7.42 -7.18
CA CYS A 87 -0.68 -6.99 -6.95
C CYS A 87 0.26 -8.19 -6.77
N SER A 88 -0.16 -9.20 -6.00
CA SER A 88 0.62 -10.42 -5.75
C SER A 88 0.79 -11.27 -7.01
N CYS A 89 -0.20 -11.27 -7.91
CA CYS A 89 -0.09 -11.93 -9.22
C CYS A 89 0.83 -11.18 -10.20
N ASN A 90 1.09 -9.89 -9.97
CA ASN A 90 1.89 -9.03 -10.86
C ASN A 90 3.28 -8.68 -10.29
N MET A 91 3.81 -9.54 -9.42
CA MET A 91 5.09 -9.34 -8.74
C MET A 91 6.29 -9.15 -9.67
N GLU A 92 6.22 -9.64 -10.91
CA GLU A 92 7.29 -9.45 -11.90
C GLU A 92 7.53 -7.99 -12.29
N ASN A 93 6.52 -7.13 -12.12
CA ASN A 93 6.59 -5.69 -12.37
C ASN A 93 6.80 -4.86 -11.10
N ALA A 94 6.79 -5.51 -9.92
CA ALA A 94 7.06 -4.87 -8.66
C ALA A 94 8.55 -4.54 -8.51
N LYS A 95 8.85 -3.54 -7.68
CA LYS A 95 10.22 -3.12 -7.41
C LYS A 95 10.41 -2.89 -5.92
N THR A 96 11.45 -3.51 -5.38
CA THR A 96 11.90 -3.24 -4.01
C THR A 96 12.88 -2.08 -4.00
N TYR A 97 12.63 -1.12 -3.10
CA TYR A 97 13.51 -0.03 -2.77
C TYR A 97 14.04 -0.22 -1.36
N THR A 98 15.34 -0.07 -1.17
CA THR A 98 15.91 0.05 0.18
C THR A 98 15.44 1.33 0.84
N LYS A 99 15.51 1.37 2.17
CA LYS A 99 15.22 2.57 2.96
C LYS A 99 16.01 3.79 2.49
N ASP A 100 17.29 3.61 2.16
CA ASP A 100 18.17 4.68 1.68
C ASP A 100 17.72 5.19 0.29
N GLU A 101 17.31 4.31 -0.62
CA GLU A 101 16.75 4.70 -1.92
C GLU A 101 15.46 5.49 -1.76
N MET A 102 14.56 5.05 -0.86
CA MET A 102 13.33 5.77 -0.55
C MET A 102 13.61 7.15 0.03
N MET A 103 14.59 7.28 0.93
CA MET A 103 15.01 8.58 1.45
C MET A 103 15.51 9.51 0.33
N VAL A 104 16.31 9.01 -0.61
CA VAL A 104 16.78 9.79 -1.76
C VAL A 104 15.61 10.23 -2.65
N LEU A 105 14.65 9.35 -2.93
CA LEU A 105 13.46 9.67 -3.72
C LEU A 105 12.61 10.75 -3.02
N TYR A 106 12.40 10.61 -1.72
CA TYR A 106 11.65 11.58 -0.93
C TYR A 106 12.32 12.96 -0.90
N GLN A 107 13.65 13.02 -0.78
CA GLN A 107 14.38 14.29 -0.84
C GLN A 107 14.27 14.95 -2.22
N LYS A 108 14.32 14.17 -3.31
CA LYS A 108 14.07 14.70 -4.66
C LYS A 108 12.66 15.25 -4.80
N TYR A 109 11.66 14.52 -4.31
CA TYR A 109 10.27 14.98 -4.31
C TYR A 109 10.13 16.33 -3.58
N LYS A 110 10.70 16.47 -2.37
CA LYS A 110 10.71 17.72 -1.62
C LYS A 110 11.34 18.89 -2.36
N GLN A 111 12.42 18.66 -3.12
CA GLN A 111 13.07 19.71 -3.91
C GLN A 111 12.19 20.17 -5.08
N ILE A 112 11.40 19.26 -5.67
CA ILE A 112 10.48 19.57 -6.76
C ILE A 112 9.28 20.34 -6.23
N THR A 113 8.66 19.89 -5.15
CA THR A 113 7.45 20.52 -4.60
C THR A 113 7.72 21.77 -3.77
N GLY A 114 8.91 21.87 -3.15
CA GLY A 114 9.35 23.05 -2.40
C GLY A 114 9.74 24.27 -3.25
N ASN A 115 9.87 24.12 -4.57
CA ASN A 115 10.14 25.23 -5.49
C ASN A 115 8.86 25.94 -5.99
N HIS A 116 7.69 25.52 -5.52
CA HIS A 116 6.39 26.12 -5.83
C HIS A 116 5.77 26.90 -4.65
N SER A 117 6.58 27.30 -3.67
CA SER A 117 6.17 28.16 -2.53
C SER A 117 6.56 29.62 -2.72
#